data_AF-A0A6L9Z7V6-F1
#
_entry.id   AF-A0A6L9Z7V6-F1
#
_cell.length_a   1.000
_cell.length_b   1.000
_cell.length_c   1.000
_cell.angle_alpha   90.00
_cell.angle_beta   90.00
_cell.angle_gamma   90.00
#
_symmetry.space_group_name_H-M   'P 1'
#
loop_
_entity.id
_entity.type
_entity.pdbx_description
1 polymer ?
#
loop_
_entity_poly.entity_id
_entity_poly.type
_entity_poly.pdbx_seq_one_letter_code
_entity_poly.pdbx_strand_id
1 'polypeptide(L)'
;MAIIYRILSQFFIKFFSKSRTISNEPLNKVSLIVIVVIDIFILINVFTGLNDISTWPMSPAQTYPCYYQWNNYRRQTDQDKDYNIISRSLGSTSFKQSYQQAEEGHLGKVFTTCLKYAEDKDKINNPENQQADKAINQKQSKISSLRRANNTIREQYDSTLLEKIAGQSRERSINQVSAEQAKQELERNNRNISRLKQEIDNLKNQLVSRPESVSFLDFIKDEDKFQTISKKYQQASFWYPSIQFGFQSLFLLPLIFIALSVHKFTQRRGYGLIALISWHLLVIFF
;
A
#
# COMPACT_ATOMS: atom_id res chain seq x y z
N MET A 1 25.16 2.23 28.85
CA MET A 1 25.05 0.86 28.28
C MET A 1 25.63 -0.25 29.16
N ALA A 2 26.82 -0.10 29.77
CA ALA A 2 27.44 -1.17 30.58
C ALA A 2 26.67 -1.57 31.87
N ILE A 3 25.96 -0.62 32.49
CA ILE A 3 25.17 -0.88 33.72
C ILE A 3 23.91 -1.71 33.41
N ILE A 4 23.24 -1.41 32.31
CA ILE A 4 22.03 -2.12 31.85
C ILE A 4 22.38 -3.58 31.50
N TYR A 5 23.51 -3.81 30.83
CA TYR A 5 23.96 -5.16 30.47
C TYR A 5 24.31 -6.01 31.70
N ARG A 6 24.88 -5.39 32.73
CA ARG A 6 25.25 -6.07 33.98
C ARG A 6 24.03 -6.42 34.84
N ILE A 7 23.01 -5.56 34.84
CA ILE A 7 21.72 -5.82 35.48
C ILE A 7 20.97 -6.95 34.75
N LEU A 8 20.95 -6.92 33.41
CA LEU A 8 20.37 -7.99 32.58
C LEU A 8 21.08 -9.33 32.82
N SER A 9 22.42 -9.36 32.80
CA SER A 9 23.22 -10.56 33.04
C SER A 9 22.96 -11.17 34.44
N GLN A 10 22.91 -10.35 35.49
CA GLN A 10 22.63 -10.82 36.84
C GLN A 10 21.18 -11.31 37.00
N PHE A 11 20.24 -10.70 36.27
CA PHE A 11 18.86 -11.16 36.18
C PHE A 11 18.78 -12.53 35.49
N PHE A 12 19.48 -12.73 34.37
CA PHE A 12 19.56 -13.99 33.63
C PHE A 12 20.21 -15.15 34.40
N ILE A 13 21.21 -14.87 35.24
CA ILE A 13 21.87 -15.90 36.06
C ILE A 13 20.98 -16.33 37.25
N LYS A 14 20.35 -15.36 37.93
CA LYS A 14 19.35 -15.67 38.97
C LYS A 14 18.08 -16.32 38.40
N PHE A 15 17.79 -16.09 37.12
CA PHE A 15 16.69 -16.65 36.35
C PHE A 15 16.81 -18.17 36.14
N PHE A 16 17.97 -18.67 35.71
CA PHE A 16 18.17 -20.11 35.51
C PHE A 16 18.27 -20.92 36.81
N SER A 17 18.81 -20.32 37.88
CA SER A 17 18.98 -21.02 39.16
C SER A 17 17.67 -21.21 39.92
N LYS A 18 16.66 -20.37 39.67
CA LYS A 18 15.37 -20.37 40.40
C LYS A 18 14.23 -21.08 39.66
N SER A 19 14.36 -21.26 38.34
CA SER A 19 13.41 -21.99 37.49
C SER A 19 13.55 -23.52 37.59
N ARG A 20 14.64 -24.04 38.15
CA ARG A 20 14.92 -25.49 38.26
C ARG A 20 14.58 -26.14 39.60
N THR A 21 14.13 -25.38 40.60
CA THR A 21 13.97 -25.89 41.95
C THR A 21 12.64 -25.45 42.57
N ILE A 22 11.78 -26.44 42.83
CA ILE A 22 10.62 -26.32 43.73
C ILE A 22 11.05 -26.94 45.05
N SER A 23 11.14 -26.14 46.11
CA SER A 23 11.37 -26.66 47.47
C SER A 23 12.49 -27.72 47.56
N ASN A 24 13.62 -27.49 46.89
CA ASN A 24 14.77 -28.41 46.84
C ASN A 24 14.54 -29.80 46.21
N GLU A 25 13.45 -30.05 45.48
CA GLU A 25 13.24 -31.28 44.69
C GLU A 25 13.27 -31.04 43.17
N PRO A 26 13.90 -31.95 42.40
CA PRO A 26 13.94 -31.87 40.94
C PRO A 26 12.57 -32.20 40.33
N LEU A 27 12.06 -31.31 39.48
CA LEU A 27 10.82 -31.52 38.71
C LEU A 27 10.90 -32.76 37.82
N ASN A 28 9.81 -33.54 37.75
CA ASN A 28 9.66 -34.65 36.81
C ASN A 28 9.75 -34.13 35.36
N LYS A 29 10.53 -34.80 34.51
CA LYS A 29 10.74 -34.44 33.10
C LYS A 29 9.42 -34.30 32.32
N VAL A 30 8.41 -35.10 32.65
CA VAL A 30 7.08 -35.04 32.02
C VAL A 30 6.34 -33.76 32.40
N SER A 31 6.37 -33.38 33.68
CA SER A 31 5.76 -32.14 34.16
C SER A 31 6.43 -30.90 33.56
N LEU A 32 7.75 -30.94 33.36
CA LEU A 32 8.49 -29.87 32.68
C LEU A 32 8.03 -29.71 31.22
N ILE A 33 7.87 -30.81 30.48
CA ILE A 33 7.40 -30.77 29.08
C ILE A 33 6.00 -30.16 29.00
N VAL A 34 5.08 -30.57 29.88
CA VAL A 34 3.71 -30.06 29.90
C VAL A 34 3.67 -28.55 30.18
N ILE A 35 4.46 -28.07 31.14
CA ILE A 35 4.57 -26.63 31.44
C ILE A 35 5.08 -25.85 30.21
N VAL A 36 6.14 -26.33 29.55
CA VAL A 36 6.69 -25.69 28.34
C VAL A 36 5.65 -25.61 27.21
N VAL A 37 4.86 -26.68 27.00
CA VAL A 37 3.81 -26.68 25.98
C VAL A 37 2.71 -25.66 26.29
N ILE A 38 2.27 -25.58 27.55
CA ILE A 38 1.27 -24.61 27.99
C ILE A 38 1.81 -23.18 27.83
N ASP A 39 3.06 -22.93 28.20
CA ASP A 39 3.69 -21.62 28.07
C ASP A 39 3.79 -21.18 26.60
N ILE A 40 4.18 -22.07 25.68
CA ILE A 40 4.19 -21.78 24.24
C ILE A 40 2.77 -21.43 23.75
N PHE A 41 1.76 -22.18 24.18
CA PHE A 41 0.38 -21.90 23.80
C PHE A 41 -0.07 -20.52 24.31
N ILE A 42 0.20 -20.19 25.57
CA ILE A 42 -0.13 -18.87 26.14
C ILE A 42 0.62 -17.77 25.40
N LEU A 43 1.90 -17.97 25.11
CA LEU A 43 2.76 -17.02 24.39
C LEU A 43 2.19 -16.71 23.00
N ILE A 44 1.79 -17.72 22.24
CA ILE A 44 1.16 -17.53 20.93
C ILE A 44 -0.11 -16.69 21.08
N ASN A 45 -1.00 -17.04 22.00
CA ASN A 45 -2.25 -16.32 22.20
C ASN A 45 -2.04 -14.86 22.65
N VAL A 46 -1.09 -14.62 23.56
CA VAL A 46 -0.74 -13.26 24.02
C VAL A 46 -0.17 -12.44 22.89
N PHE A 47 0.77 -12.98 22.09
CA PHE A 47 1.34 -12.23 20.98
C PHE A 47 0.33 -12.01 19.85
N THR A 48 -0.54 -12.97 19.57
CA THR A 48 -1.65 -12.78 18.62
C THR A 48 -2.61 -11.69 19.10
N GLY A 49 -3.01 -11.71 20.37
CA GLY A 49 -3.87 -10.67 20.95
C GLY A 49 -3.21 -9.29 20.98
N LEU A 50 -1.91 -9.24 21.28
CA LEU A 50 -1.13 -8.00 21.26
C LEU A 50 -1.00 -7.43 19.84
N ASN A 51 -0.80 -8.28 18.85
CA ASN A 51 -0.77 -7.86 17.45
C ASN A 51 -2.15 -7.34 17.01
N ASP A 52 -3.22 -8.05 17.33
CA ASP A 52 -4.60 -7.65 17.02
C ASP A 52 -4.94 -6.28 17.62
N ILE A 53 -4.74 -6.10 18.94
CA ILE A 53 -5.07 -4.85 19.62
C ILE A 53 -4.22 -3.67 19.13
N SER A 54 -2.99 -3.93 18.65
CA SER A 54 -2.14 -2.89 18.08
C SER A 54 -2.64 -2.36 16.73
N THR A 55 -3.55 -3.09 16.08
CA THR A 55 -4.21 -2.69 14.83
C THR A 55 -5.62 -2.13 15.03
N TRP A 56 -6.18 -2.19 16.24
CA TRP A 56 -7.46 -1.55 16.52
C TRP A 56 -7.51 -0.07 16.16
N PRO A 57 -6.55 0.80 16.56
CA PRO A 57 -6.57 2.19 16.09
C PRO A 57 -6.33 2.24 14.58
N MET A 58 -7.14 3.01 13.85
CA MET A 58 -6.92 3.23 12.43
C MET A 58 -5.53 3.82 12.18
N SER A 59 -4.80 3.22 11.24
CA SER A 59 -3.51 3.75 10.79
C SER A 59 -3.69 5.12 10.11
N PRO A 60 -2.62 5.93 10.01
CA PRO A 60 -2.65 7.19 9.26
C PRO A 60 -3.08 6.99 7.81
N ALA A 61 -2.68 5.89 7.17
CA ALA A 61 -3.06 5.55 5.81
C ALA A 61 -4.55 5.21 5.68
N GLN A 62 -5.13 4.55 6.69
CA GLN A 62 -6.58 4.27 6.72
C GLN A 62 -7.39 5.53 7.06
N THR A 63 -6.88 6.39 7.95
CA THR A 63 -7.56 7.62 8.37
C THR A 63 -7.53 8.69 7.28
N TYR A 64 -6.43 8.80 6.54
CA TYR A 64 -6.24 9.78 5.46
C TYR A 64 -5.86 9.10 4.12
N PRO A 65 -6.73 8.23 3.57
CA PRO A 65 -6.41 7.40 2.41
C PRO A 65 -6.18 8.20 1.13
N CYS A 66 -6.69 9.43 1.07
CA CYS A 66 -6.50 10.34 -0.06
C CYS A 66 -5.11 11.00 -0.09
N TYR A 67 -4.38 11.04 1.03
CA TYR A 67 -3.14 11.84 1.17
C TYR A 67 -2.09 11.49 0.12
N TYR A 68 -1.78 10.21 -0.08
CA TYR A 68 -0.72 9.80 -1.00
C TYR A 68 -1.04 10.15 -2.46
N GLN A 69 -2.28 9.89 -2.90
CA GLN A 69 -2.71 10.23 -4.26
C GLN A 69 -2.69 11.74 -4.49
N TRP A 70 -3.20 12.52 -3.52
CA TRP A 70 -3.23 13.97 -3.59
C TRP A 70 -1.81 14.56 -3.58
N ASN A 71 -0.94 14.10 -2.68
CA ASN A 71 0.46 14.53 -2.62
C ASN A 71 1.22 14.21 -3.93
N ASN A 72 0.98 13.04 -4.52
CA ASN A 72 1.57 12.69 -5.81
C ASN A 72 1.10 13.64 -6.92
N TYR A 73 -0.20 13.95 -6.99
CA TYR A 73 -0.73 14.92 -7.95
C TYR A 73 -0.08 16.30 -7.80
N ARG A 74 0.11 16.77 -6.56
CA ARG A 74 0.76 18.05 -6.25
C ARG A 74 2.23 18.09 -6.67
N ARG A 75 2.93 16.96 -6.62
CA ARG A 75 4.34 16.83 -7.03
C ARG A 75 4.53 16.64 -8.54
N GLN A 76 3.48 16.32 -9.28
CA GLN A 76 3.57 16.12 -10.72
C GLN A 76 3.67 17.45 -11.47
N THR A 77 4.62 17.51 -12.40
CA THR A 77 4.84 18.64 -13.33
C THR A 77 4.45 18.33 -14.77
N ASP A 78 3.91 17.13 -15.02
CA ASP A 78 3.49 16.67 -16.34
C ASP A 78 2.26 17.44 -16.83
N GLN A 79 2.18 17.71 -18.14
CA GLN A 79 1.08 18.46 -18.76
C GLN A 79 -0.25 17.71 -18.68
N ASP A 80 -0.23 16.38 -18.67
CA ASP A 80 -1.41 15.51 -18.57
C ASP A 80 -1.80 15.19 -17.11
N LYS A 81 -1.20 15.81 -16.08
CA LYS A 81 -1.46 15.44 -14.68
C LYS A 81 -2.95 15.48 -14.29
N ASP A 82 -3.68 16.47 -14.79
CA ASP A 82 -5.12 16.64 -14.53
C ASP A 82 -5.93 15.50 -15.17
N TYR A 83 -5.63 15.18 -16.43
CA TYR A 83 -6.19 14.02 -17.10
C TYR A 83 -5.86 12.72 -16.37
N ASN A 84 -4.61 12.54 -15.94
CA ASN A 84 -4.13 11.31 -15.31
C ASN A 84 -4.84 11.02 -13.99
N ILE A 85 -5.11 12.03 -13.15
CA ILE A 85 -5.85 11.81 -11.90
C ILE A 85 -7.34 11.54 -12.15
N ILE A 86 -7.91 12.13 -13.20
CA ILE A 86 -9.30 11.88 -13.61
C ILE A 86 -9.45 10.47 -14.18
N SER A 87 -8.59 10.03 -15.10
CA SER A 87 -8.63 8.69 -15.68
C SER A 87 -8.48 7.60 -14.62
N ARG A 88 -7.66 7.82 -13.57
CA ARG A 88 -7.56 6.92 -12.40
C ARG A 88 -8.83 6.86 -11.54
N SER A 89 -9.81 7.73 -11.79
CA SER A 89 -11.09 7.75 -11.10
C SER A 89 -12.17 6.98 -11.89
N LEU A 90 -11.88 6.54 -13.11
CA LEU A 90 -12.81 5.80 -13.98
C LEU A 90 -12.71 4.28 -13.75
N GLY A 91 -12.95 3.83 -12.52
CA GLY A 91 -12.90 2.43 -12.10
C GLY A 91 -14.27 1.77 -11.94
N SER A 92 -14.32 0.48 -11.60
CA SER A 92 -15.58 -0.24 -11.38
C SER A 92 -16.14 -0.12 -9.95
N THR A 93 -15.34 0.36 -9.00
CA THR A 93 -15.65 0.30 -7.57
C THR A 93 -15.79 1.70 -6.98
N SER A 94 -16.77 1.89 -6.09
CA SER A 94 -16.91 3.15 -5.35
C SER A 94 -15.71 3.38 -4.43
N PHE A 95 -15.02 4.50 -4.65
CA PHE A 95 -13.93 4.96 -3.79
C PHE A 95 -14.43 5.28 -2.40
N LYS A 96 -15.61 5.90 -2.28
CA LYS A 96 -16.18 6.25 -0.98
C LYS A 96 -16.46 5.00 -0.15
N GLN A 97 -17.10 4.00 -0.75
CA GLN A 97 -17.36 2.73 -0.08
C GLN A 97 -16.05 2.04 0.33
N SER A 98 -15.05 2.01 -0.56
CA SER A 98 -13.73 1.45 -0.24
C SER A 98 -13.05 2.15 0.94
N TYR A 99 -13.20 3.46 1.06
CA TYR A 99 -12.66 4.20 2.21
C TYR A 99 -13.43 3.86 3.49
N GLN A 100 -14.76 3.81 3.44
CA GLN A 100 -15.59 3.49 4.60
C GLN A 100 -15.40 2.06 5.11
N GLN A 101 -15.09 1.10 4.22
CA GLN A 101 -14.74 -0.26 4.62
C GLN A 101 -13.52 -0.32 5.55
N ALA A 102 -12.59 0.65 5.45
CA ALA A 102 -11.45 0.72 6.36
C ALA A 102 -11.83 1.11 7.79
N GLU A 103 -13.05 1.60 8.01
CA GLU A 103 -13.60 1.90 9.35
C GLU A 103 -14.11 0.63 10.05
N GLU A 104 -14.45 -0.42 9.29
CA GLU A 104 -15.00 -1.66 9.85
C GLU A 104 -13.95 -2.36 10.72
N GLY A 105 -14.30 -2.66 11.97
CA GLY A 105 -13.42 -3.34 12.92
C GLY A 105 -12.29 -2.46 13.49
N HIS A 106 -12.30 -1.15 13.24
CA HIS A 106 -11.26 -0.24 13.73
C HIS A 106 -11.82 0.90 14.58
N LEU A 107 -10.99 1.43 15.47
CA LEU A 107 -11.23 2.64 16.24
C LEU A 107 -10.77 3.85 15.44
N GLY A 108 -11.72 4.67 15.03
CA GLY A 108 -11.48 5.89 14.26
C GLY A 108 -12.53 6.07 13.18
N LYS A 109 -12.35 7.11 12.37
CA LYS A 109 -13.13 7.33 11.15
C LYS A 109 -12.21 7.88 10.07
N VAL A 110 -12.55 7.62 8.81
CA VAL A 110 -11.88 8.28 7.70
C VAL A 110 -12.13 9.78 7.79
N PHE A 111 -11.07 10.55 7.52
CA PHE A 111 -11.14 11.99 7.51
C PHE A 111 -12.16 12.48 6.48
N THR A 112 -13.06 13.37 6.89
CA THR A 112 -14.21 13.82 6.07
C THR A 112 -13.79 14.41 4.74
N THR A 113 -12.65 15.12 4.69
CA THR A 113 -12.10 15.64 3.43
C THR A 113 -11.66 14.52 2.48
N CYS A 114 -11.15 13.40 2.99
CA CYS A 114 -10.86 12.24 2.15
C CYS A 114 -12.13 11.50 1.70
N LEU A 115 -13.19 11.49 2.50
CA LEU A 115 -14.50 10.99 2.06
C LEU A 115 -15.07 11.87 0.93
N LYS A 116 -14.91 13.20 1.03
CA LYS A 116 -15.31 14.14 -0.03
C LYS A 116 -14.49 13.95 -1.31
N TYR A 117 -13.17 13.79 -1.17
CA TYR A 117 -12.27 13.43 -2.28
C TYR A 117 -12.77 12.17 -3.01
N ALA A 118 -13.14 11.13 -2.26
CA ALA A 118 -13.63 9.88 -2.82
C ALA A 118 -15.01 10.02 -3.48
N GLU A 119 -15.92 10.79 -2.87
CA GLU A 119 -17.23 11.08 -3.45
C GLU A 119 -17.12 11.82 -4.78
N ASP A 120 -16.22 12.79 -4.88
CA ASP A 120 -16.01 13.54 -6.12
C ASP A 120 -15.38 12.64 -7.21
N LYS A 121 -14.51 11.69 -6.84
CA LYS A 121 -14.04 10.63 -7.74
C LYS A 121 -15.17 9.70 -8.21
N ASP A 122 -16.08 9.35 -7.32
CA ASP A 122 -17.24 8.52 -7.68
C ASP A 122 -18.17 9.23 -8.67
N LYS A 123 -18.30 10.57 -8.60
CA LYS A 123 -19.07 11.36 -9.57
C LYS A 123 -18.42 11.44 -10.95
N ILE A 124 -17.09 11.49 -11.00
CA ILE A 124 -16.34 11.40 -12.26
C ILE A 124 -16.62 10.07 -12.97
N ASN A 125 -16.84 9.00 -12.19
CA ASN A 125 -17.08 7.66 -12.69
C ASN A 125 -18.51 7.46 -13.21
N ASN A 126 -18.82 8.10 -14.34
CA ASN A 126 -20.09 7.96 -15.04
C ASN A 126 -19.91 7.32 -16.44
N PRO A 127 -20.99 6.78 -17.04
CA PRO A 127 -20.92 6.10 -18.33
C PRO A 127 -20.31 6.96 -19.46
N GLU A 128 -20.59 8.26 -19.49
CA GLU A 128 -20.10 9.19 -20.50
C GLU A 128 -18.57 9.34 -20.42
N ASN A 129 -18.04 9.53 -19.21
CA ASN A 129 -16.61 9.65 -18.97
C ASN A 129 -15.89 8.32 -19.21
N GLN A 130 -16.49 7.19 -18.82
CA GLN A 130 -15.97 5.86 -19.14
C GLN A 130 -15.91 5.61 -20.66
N GLN A 131 -16.91 6.07 -21.42
CA GLN A 131 -16.91 5.95 -22.87
C GLN A 131 -15.80 6.81 -23.50
N ALA A 132 -15.58 8.03 -23.00
CA ALA A 132 -14.50 8.89 -23.45
C ALA A 132 -13.12 8.25 -23.19
N ASP A 133 -12.89 7.70 -21.99
CA ASP A 133 -11.63 7.02 -21.64
C ASP A 133 -11.41 5.76 -22.50
N LYS A 134 -12.46 4.96 -22.74
CA LYS A 134 -12.40 3.83 -23.69
C LYS A 134 -12.00 4.31 -25.09
N ALA A 135 -12.57 5.41 -25.59
CA ALA A 135 -12.23 5.95 -26.90
C ALA A 135 -10.77 6.43 -26.97
N ILE A 136 -10.26 7.06 -25.90
CA ILE A 136 -8.85 7.45 -25.79
C ILE A 136 -7.96 6.19 -25.85
N ASN A 137 -8.26 5.18 -25.04
CA ASN A 137 -7.49 3.95 -24.98
C ASN A 137 -7.46 3.22 -26.33
N GLN A 138 -8.60 3.13 -27.04
CA GLN A 138 -8.66 2.55 -28.38
C GLN A 138 -7.79 3.30 -29.40
N LYS A 139 -7.84 4.65 -29.40
CA LYS A 139 -6.99 5.47 -30.28
C LYS A 139 -5.51 5.30 -29.95
N GLN A 140 -5.17 5.22 -28.66
CA GLN A 140 -3.80 4.97 -28.21
C GLN A 140 -3.29 3.59 -28.67
N SER A 141 -4.12 2.54 -28.55
CA SER A 141 -3.80 1.22 -29.09
C SER A 141 -3.60 1.25 -30.61
N LYS A 142 -4.41 2.02 -31.34
CA LYS A 142 -4.24 2.19 -32.80
C LYS A 142 -2.92 2.90 -33.15
N ILE A 143 -2.54 3.94 -32.41
CA ILE A 143 -1.23 4.60 -32.56
C ILE A 143 -0.10 3.58 -32.34
N SER A 144 -0.17 2.77 -31.29
CA SER A 144 0.83 1.73 -31.01
C SER A 144 0.93 0.69 -32.14
N SER A 145 -0.21 0.28 -32.71
CA SER A 145 -0.24 -0.60 -33.89
C SER A 145 0.41 0.03 -35.11
N LEU A 146 0.09 1.29 -35.43
CA LEU A 146 0.69 2.02 -36.56
C LEU A 146 2.20 2.21 -36.37
N ARG A 147 2.66 2.49 -35.15
CA ARG A 147 4.09 2.61 -34.83
C ARG A 147 4.84 1.30 -35.05
N ARG A 148 4.26 0.17 -34.63
CA ARG A 148 4.84 -1.16 -34.88
C ARG A 148 4.93 -1.44 -36.38
N ALA A 149 3.85 -1.18 -37.13
CA ALA A 149 3.86 -1.32 -38.59
C ALA A 149 4.94 -0.44 -39.25
N ASN A 150 5.09 0.81 -38.81
CA ASN A 150 6.13 1.71 -39.31
C ASN A 150 7.55 1.20 -39.05
N ASN A 151 7.80 0.55 -37.92
CA ASN A 151 9.11 -0.03 -37.65
C ASN A 151 9.42 -1.18 -38.62
N THR A 152 8.47 -2.09 -38.84
CA THR A 152 8.61 -3.17 -39.84
C THR A 152 8.81 -2.63 -41.26
N ILE A 153 8.06 -1.59 -41.65
CA ILE A 153 8.22 -0.97 -42.98
C ILE A 153 9.60 -0.32 -43.13
N ARG A 154 10.16 0.30 -42.08
CA ARG A 154 11.51 0.89 -42.11
C ARG A 154 12.60 -0.17 -42.30
N GLU A 155 12.51 -1.29 -41.59
CA GLU A 155 13.45 -2.41 -41.75
C GLU A 155 13.47 -2.96 -43.19
N GLN A 156 12.29 -3.05 -43.81
CA GLN A 156 12.15 -3.46 -45.22
C GLN A 156 12.59 -2.36 -46.19
N TYR A 157 12.33 -1.08 -45.88
CA TYR A 157 12.75 0.06 -46.70
C TYR A 157 14.27 0.15 -46.82
N ASP A 158 14.99 0.06 -45.70
CA ASP A 158 16.45 0.13 -45.70
C ASP A 158 17.05 -1.01 -46.55
N SER A 159 16.48 -2.22 -46.43
CA SER A 159 16.90 -3.39 -47.21
C SER A 159 16.59 -3.23 -48.70
N THR A 160 15.39 -2.75 -49.07
CA THR A 160 15.04 -2.53 -50.48
C THR A 160 15.77 -1.37 -51.13
N LEU A 161 16.15 -0.36 -50.36
CA LEU A 161 16.97 0.73 -50.84
C LEU A 161 18.37 0.23 -51.20
N LEU A 162 18.96 -0.63 -50.35
CA LEU A 162 20.24 -1.28 -50.64
C LEU A 162 20.16 -2.19 -51.87
N GLU A 163 19.11 -3.01 -52.01
CA GLU A 163 18.86 -3.82 -53.20
C GLU A 163 18.76 -2.97 -54.47
N LYS A 164 18.05 -1.82 -54.38
CA LYS A 164 17.91 -0.87 -55.49
C LYS A 164 19.25 -0.23 -55.88
N ILE A 165 20.07 0.17 -54.90
CA ILE A 165 21.42 0.70 -55.13
C ILE A 165 22.32 -0.37 -55.74
N ALA A 166 22.16 -1.63 -55.34
CA ALA A 166 22.89 -2.78 -55.89
C ALA A 166 22.39 -3.23 -57.27
N GLY A 167 21.35 -2.59 -57.84
CA GLY A 167 20.80 -2.93 -59.15
C GLY A 167 20.04 -4.27 -59.19
N GLN A 168 19.61 -4.79 -58.04
CA GLN A 168 18.87 -6.04 -57.94
C GLN A 168 17.43 -5.86 -58.46
N SER A 169 16.99 -6.75 -59.36
CA SER A 169 15.64 -6.70 -59.91
C SER A 169 14.58 -7.03 -58.84
N ARG A 170 13.38 -6.47 -59.00
CA ARG A 170 12.25 -6.66 -58.07
C ARG A 170 11.88 -8.14 -57.87
N GLU A 171 12.04 -8.95 -58.91
CA GLU A 171 11.78 -10.40 -58.90
C GLU A 171 12.75 -11.18 -58.00
N ARG A 172 13.91 -10.60 -57.70
CA ARG A 172 14.94 -11.18 -56.82
C ARG A 172 14.95 -10.54 -55.43
N SER A 173 14.12 -9.52 -55.19
CA SER A 173 14.06 -8.82 -53.89
C SER A 173 13.45 -9.74 -52.84
N ILE A 174 14.09 -9.84 -51.67
CA ILE A 174 13.55 -10.61 -50.53
C ILE A 174 12.40 -9.86 -49.83
N ASN A 175 12.21 -8.59 -50.18
CA ASN A 175 11.26 -7.69 -49.54
C ASN A 175 9.95 -7.54 -50.33
N GLN A 176 8.82 -7.56 -49.61
CA GLN A 176 7.47 -7.56 -50.20
C GLN A 176 7.03 -6.21 -50.79
N VAL A 177 7.53 -5.08 -50.28
CA VAL A 177 7.14 -3.71 -50.69
C VAL A 177 8.31 -2.97 -51.34
N SER A 178 8.06 -2.10 -52.34
CA SER A 178 9.14 -1.30 -52.93
C SER A 178 9.53 -0.14 -52.01
N ALA A 179 10.71 0.43 -52.22
CA ALA A 179 11.18 1.60 -51.46
C ALA A 179 10.17 2.77 -51.53
N GLU A 180 9.59 3.03 -52.70
CA GLU A 180 8.59 4.09 -52.92
C GLU A 180 7.27 3.81 -52.19
N GLN A 181 6.79 2.56 -52.23
CA GLN A 181 5.57 2.14 -51.53
C GLN A 181 5.75 2.21 -50.01
N ALA A 182 6.90 1.77 -49.50
CA ALA A 182 7.26 1.85 -48.10
C ALA A 182 7.27 3.31 -47.62
N LYS A 183 7.88 4.23 -48.40
CA LYS A 183 7.88 5.67 -48.09
C LYS A 183 6.45 6.25 -48.00
N GLN A 184 5.59 5.96 -48.98
CA GLN A 184 4.21 6.45 -49.00
C GLN A 184 3.39 5.93 -47.80
N GLU A 185 3.54 4.66 -47.46
CA GLU A 185 2.82 4.05 -46.33
C GLU A 185 3.30 4.63 -44.98
N LEU A 186 4.61 4.88 -44.83
CA LEU A 186 5.15 5.57 -43.65
C LEU A 186 4.58 6.99 -43.50
N GLU A 187 4.53 7.77 -44.58
CA GLU A 187 3.94 9.11 -44.57
C GLU A 187 2.45 9.08 -44.23
N ARG A 188 1.70 8.12 -44.78
CA ARG A 188 0.27 7.92 -44.46
C ARG A 188 0.07 7.57 -42.98
N ASN A 189 0.86 6.64 -42.46
CA ASN A 189 0.78 6.23 -41.07
C ASN A 189 1.18 7.35 -40.10
N ASN A 190 2.20 8.13 -40.42
CA ASN A 190 2.62 9.28 -39.60
C ASN A 190 1.55 10.38 -39.57
N ARG A 191 0.88 10.64 -40.70
CA ARG A 191 -0.30 11.54 -40.75
C ARG A 191 -1.44 11.02 -39.88
N ASN A 192 -1.76 9.73 -39.97
CA ASN A 192 -2.77 9.09 -39.12
C ASN A 192 -2.43 9.15 -37.63
N ILE A 193 -1.17 8.88 -37.26
CA ILE A 193 -0.71 9.00 -35.87
C ILE A 193 -0.89 10.44 -35.37
N SER A 194 -0.51 11.43 -36.19
CA SER A 194 -0.63 12.85 -35.81
C SER A 194 -2.09 13.26 -35.59
N ARG A 195 -2.99 12.85 -36.49
CA ARG A 195 -4.44 13.06 -36.33
C ARG A 195 -4.98 12.37 -35.08
N LEU A 196 -4.63 11.11 -34.85
CA LEU A 196 -5.08 10.36 -33.67
C LEU A 196 -4.60 11.00 -32.35
N LYS A 197 -3.38 11.56 -32.34
CA LYS A 197 -2.89 12.31 -31.18
C LYS A 197 -3.73 13.55 -30.91
N GLN A 198 -4.02 14.36 -31.94
CA GLN A 198 -4.89 15.53 -31.80
C GLN A 198 -6.29 15.15 -31.30
N GLU A 199 -6.86 14.05 -31.82
CA GLU A 199 -8.15 13.54 -31.34
C GLU A 199 -8.09 13.10 -29.87
N ILE A 200 -6.99 12.47 -29.44
CA ILE A 200 -6.77 12.10 -28.02
C ILE A 200 -6.69 13.36 -27.16
N ASP A 201 -5.91 14.37 -27.56
CA ASP A 201 -5.75 15.61 -26.78
C ASP A 201 -7.09 16.35 -26.65
N ASN A 202 -7.90 16.37 -27.70
CA ASN A 202 -9.27 16.90 -27.64
C ASN A 202 -10.16 16.12 -26.67
N LEU A 203 -10.13 14.79 -26.69
CA LEU A 203 -10.89 13.95 -25.77
C LEU A 203 -10.43 14.13 -24.31
N LYS A 204 -9.12 14.22 -24.07
CA LYS A 204 -8.57 14.52 -22.74
C LYS A 204 -9.07 15.87 -22.23
N ASN A 205 -9.01 16.91 -23.06
CA ASN A 205 -9.49 18.25 -22.71
C ASN A 205 -10.99 18.26 -22.42
N GLN A 206 -11.79 17.54 -23.20
CA GLN A 206 -13.22 17.37 -22.94
C GLN A 206 -13.48 16.70 -21.60
N LEU A 207 -12.73 15.64 -21.27
CA LEU A 207 -12.86 14.92 -20.00
C LEU A 207 -12.48 15.80 -18.80
N VAL A 208 -11.38 16.55 -18.91
CA VAL A 208 -10.91 17.49 -17.88
C VAL A 208 -11.89 18.65 -17.67
N SER A 209 -12.58 19.09 -18.73
CA SER A 209 -13.51 20.23 -18.70
C SER A 209 -14.93 19.86 -18.27
N ARG A 210 -15.23 18.58 -17.99
CA ARG A 210 -16.55 18.18 -17.47
C ARG A 210 -16.81 18.78 -16.10
N PRO A 211 -18.07 19.13 -15.74
CA PRO A 211 -18.38 19.74 -14.45
C PRO A 211 -17.89 18.95 -13.24
N GLU A 212 -18.02 17.61 -13.28
CA GLU A 212 -17.59 16.71 -12.21
C GLU A 212 -16.05 16.70 -12.08
N SER A 213 -15.36 16.68 -13.22
CA SER A 213 -13.90 16.78 -13.29
C SER A 213 -13.39 18.12 -12.77
N VAL A 214 -13.99 19.23 -13.20
CA VAL A 214 -13.63 20.59 -12.74
C VAL A 214 -13.84 20.71 -11.24
N SER A 215 -14.99 20.28 -10.72
CA SER A 215 -15.27 20.30 -9.28
C SER A 215 -14.24 19.51 -8.47
N PHE A 216 -13.83 18.35 -8.97
CA PHE A 216 -12.79 17.53 -8.32
C PHE A 216 -11.41 18.20 -8.41
N LEU A 217 -11.05 18.74 -9.58
CA LEU A 217 -9.79 19.43 -9.78
C LEU A 217 -9.66 20.67 -8.91
N ASP A 218 -10.71 21.47 -8.79
CA ASP A 218 -10.75 22.64 -7.90
C ASP A 218 -10.58 22.21 -6.44
N PHE A 219 -11.24 21.11 -6.04
CA PHE A 219 -11.09 20.54 -4.71
C PHE A 219 -9.65 20.12 -4.38
N ILE A 220 -8.94 19.48 -5.32
CA ILE A 220 -7.56 19.02 -5.10
C ILE A 220 -6.48 20.10 -5.34
N LYS A 221 -6.83 21.19 -6.05
CA LYS A 221 -5.94 22.33 -6.26
C LYS A 221 -5.94 23.30 -5.07
N ASP A 222 -6.98 23.26 -4.25
CA ASP A 222 -7.12 23.99 -2.99
C ASP A 222 -5.93 23.74 -2.03
N GLU A 223 -5.14 24.78 -1.82
CA GLU A 223 -3.93 24.72 -0.98
C GLU A 223 -4.25 24.47 0.48
N ASP A 224 -5.26 25.17 1.02
CA ASP A 224 -5.59 25.14 2.43
C ASP A 224 -6.10 23.76 2.85
N LYS A 225 -6.90 23.12 1.99
CA LYS A 225 -7.34 21.73 2.20
C LYS A 225 -6.15 20.77 2.17
N PHE A 226 -5.24 20.92 1.21
CA PHE A 226 -4.07 20.05 1.13
C PHE A 226 -3.16 20.21 2.35
N GLN A 227 -2.85 21.44 2.76
CA GLN A 227 -2.03 21.72 3.94
C GLN A 227 -2.65 21.17 5.22
N THR A 228 -3.97 21.28 5.35
CA THR A 228 -4.71 20.71 6.48
C THR A 228 -4.53 19.19 6.54
N ILE A 229 -4.74 18.48 5.42
CA ILE A 229 -4.58 17.02 5.37
C ILE A 229 -3.13 16.62 5.60
N SER A 230 -2.19 17.31 4.97
CA SER A 230 -0.75 17.04 5.09
C SER A 230 -0.30 17.13 6.55
N LYS A 231 -0.63 18.22 7.23
CA LYS A 231 -0.30 18.42 8.65
C LYS A 231 -0.95 17.35 9.54
N LYS A 232 -2.22 17.05 9.31
CA LYS A 232 -2.96 16.03 10.07
C LYS A 232 -2.40 14.62 9.86
N TYR A 233 -2.05 14.28 8.63
CA TYR A 233 -1.41 13.00 8.30
C TYR A 233 -0.03 12.87 8.95
N GLN A 234 0.79 13.92 8.89
CA GLN A 234 2.12 13.93 9.54
C GLN A 234 2.01 13.78 11.05
N GLN A 235 1.09 14.53 11.67
CA GLN A 235 0.82 14.43 13.10
C GLN A 235 0.34 13.03 13.48
N ALA A 236 -0.61 12.46 12.73
CA ALA A 236 -1.08 11.10 12.95
C ALA A 236 0.04 10.07 12.78
N SER A 237 0.87 10.20 11.74
CA SER A 237 2.02 9.31 11.51
C SER A 237 3.06 9.38 12.62
N PHE A 238 3.28 10.56 13.19
CA PHE A 238 4.19 10.74 14.32
C PHE A 238 3.67 10.09 15.60
N TRP A 239 2.38 10.25 15.92
CA TRP A 239 1.79 9.74 17.16
C TRP A 239 1.32 8.29 17.08
N TYR A 240 1.08 7.75 15.88
CA TYR A 240 0.55 6.41 15.71
C TYR A 240 1.36 5.32 16.43
N PRO A 241 2.72 5.30 16.35
CA PRO A 241 3.50 4.34 17.12
C PRO A 241 3.25 4.43 18.63
N SER A 242 3.16 5.63 19.19
CA SER A 242 2.86 5.83 20.61
C SER A 242 1.46 5.36 20.98
N ILE A 243 0.47 5.55 20.09
CA ILE A 243 -0.89 5.04 20.28
C ILE A 243 -0.88 3.51 20.27
N GLN A 244 -0.18 2.88 19.31
CA GLN A 244 -0.03 1.42 19.27
C GLN A 244 0.58 0.89 20.56
N PHE A 245 1.67 1.51 21.05
CA PHE A 245 2.25 1.16 22.34
C PHE A 245 1.28 1.35 23.50
N GLY A 246 0.43 2.38 23.46
CA GLY A 246 -0.63 2.60 24.44
C GLY A 246 -1.62 1.43 24.50
N PHE A 247 -2.12 0.96 23.35
CA PHE A 247 -3.01 -0.20 23.28
C PHE A 247 -2.33 -1.50 23.71
N GLN A 248 -1.09 -1.72 23.28
CA GLN A 248 -0.29 -2.87 23.72
C GLN A 248 -0.05 -2.84 25.24
N SER A 249 0.24 -1.67 25.80
CA SER A 249 0.39 -1.49 27.25
C SER A 249 -0.93 -1.72 27.98
N LEU A 250 -2.05 -1.25 27.44
CA LEU A 250 -3.38 -1.49 28.01
C LEU A 250 -3.73 -2.99 28.06
N PHE A 251 -3.28 -3.76 27.08
CA PHE A 251 -3.44 -5.21 27.05
C PHE A 251 -2.48 -5.94 28.02
N LEU A 252 -1.20 -5.56 28.02
CA LEU A 252 -0.17 -6.26 28.80
C LEU A 252 -0.13 -5.89 30.27
N LEU A 253 -0.30 -4.61 30.63
CA LEU A 253 -0.14 -4.15 32.02
C LEU A 253 -1.08 -4.85 33.01
N PRO A 254 -2.37 -5.10 32.69
CA PRO A 254 -3.25 -5.89 33.56
C PRO A 254 -2.74 -7.31 33.77
N LEU A 255 -2.26 -7.98 32.70
CA LEU A 255 -1.70 -9.34 32.78
C LEU A 255 -0.45 -9.38 33.67
N ILE A 256 0.45 -8.42 33.50
CA ILE A 256 1.65 -8.26 34.33
C ILE A 256 1.26 -8.03 35.79
N PHE A 257 0.30 -7.14 36.05
CA PHE A 257 -0.12 -6.81 37.41
C PHE A 257 -0.76 -8.02 38.12
N ILE A 258 -1.60 -8.78 37.42
CA ILE A 258 -2.19 -10.02 37.93
C ILE A 258 -1.10 -11.06 38.22
N ALA A 259 -0.18 -11.28 37.27
CA ALA A 259 0.92 -12.23 37.43
C ALA A 259 1.83 -11.86 38.63
N LEU A 260 2.18 -10.58 38.80
CA LEU A 260 2.94 -10.10 39.96
C LEU A 260 2.20 -10.33 41.28
N SER A 261 0.89 -10.08 41.30
CA SER A 261 0.06 -10.23 42.49
C SER A 261 -0.06 -11.71 42.91
N VAL A 262 -0.29 -12.61 41.95
CA VAL A 262 -0.35 -14.06 42.18
C VAL A 262 1.00 -14.59 42.63
N HIS A 263 2.11 -14.18 42.01
CA HIS A 263 3.46 -14.58 42.42
C HIS A 263 3.76 -14.19 43.87
N LYS A 264 3.49 -12.94 44.26
CA LYS A 264 3.69 -12.47 45.64
C LYS A 264 2.81 -13.22 46.65
N PHE A 265 1.56 -13.52 46.29
CA PHE A 265 0.64 -14.25 47.15
C PHE A 265 1.08 -15.72 47.37
N THR A 266 1.47 -16.40 46.30
CA THR A 266 1.87 -17.81 46.32
C THR A 266 3.21 -18.04 47.01
N GLN A 267 4.17 -17.12 46.84
CA GLN A 267 5.43 -17.17 47.57
C GLN A 267 5.23 -17.02 49.09
N ARG A 268 4.27 -16.20 49.53
CA ARG A 268 3.93 -16.03 50.96
C ARG A 268 3.23 -17.25 51.57
N ARG A 269 2.51 -18.03 50.76
CA ARG A 269 1.75 -19.22 51.23
C ARG A 269 2.44 -20.56 50.96
N GLY A 270 3.65 -20.57 50.41
CA GLY A 270 4.44 -21.81 50.19
C GLY A 270 3.98 -22.66 49.00
N TYR A 271 3.17 -22.14 48.09
CA TYR A 271 2.71 -22.87 46.90
C TYR A 271 3.78 -22.89 45.80
N GLY A 272 4.79 -23.76 45.92
CA GLY A 272 5.97 -23.81 45.05
C GLY A 272 5.67 -24.01 43.54
N LEU A 273 4.67 -24.83 43.19
CA LEU A 273 4.27 -25.08 41.79
C LEU A 273 3.62 -23.86 41.14
N ILE A 274 2.71 -23.17 41.84
CA ILE A 274 2.01 -21.99 41.32
C ILE A 274 2.97 -20.79 41.25
N ALA A 275 3.90 -20.68 42.20
CA ALA A 275 4.97 -19.68 42.17
C ALA A 275 5.88 -19.86 40.95
N LEU A 276 6.14 -21.09 40.52
CA LEU A 276 6.92 -21.41 39.30
C LEU A 276 6.16 -20.99 38.02
N ILE A 277 4.89 -21.39 37.87
CA ILE A 277 4.06 -21.02 36.70
C ILE A 277 3.90 -19.49 36.59
N SER A 278 3.61 -18.83 37.71
CA SER A 278 3.49 -17.37 37.75
C SER A 278 4.81 -16.64 37.48
N TRP A 279 5.96 -17.28 37.77
CA TRP A 279 7.29 -16.77 37.47
C TRP A 279 7.63 -16.92 35.98
N HIS A 280 7.27 -18.04 35.35
CA HIS A 280 7.42 -18.25 33.91
C HIS A 280 6.60 -17.25 33.08
N LEU A 281 5.35 -16.99 33.48
CA LEU A 281 4.52 -15.95 32.84
C LEU A 281 5.15 -14.55 32.96
N LEU A 282 5.73 -14.21 34.11
CA LEU A 282 6.41 -12.93 34.31
C LEU A 282 7.65 -12.75 33.44
N VAL A 283 8.40 -13.83 33.17
CA VAL A 283 9.53 -13.82 32.25
C VAL A 283 9.07 -13.60 30.81
N ILE A 284 7.93 -14.15 30.42
CA ILE A 284 7.40 -14.00 29.06
C ILE A 284 6.94 -12.55 28.79
N PHE A 285 6.47 -11.84 29.82
CA PHE A 285 5.99 -10.47 29.69
C PHE A 285 7.07 -9.38 29.82
N PHE A 286 8.30 -9.72 30.21
CA PHE A 286 9.42 -8.78 30.44
C PHE A 286 10.58 -9.01 29.46
#